data_AF-A0A2V9NZ76-F1
#
_entry.id   AF-A0A2V9NZ76-F1
#
_cell.length_a   1.000
_cell.length_b   1.000
_cell.length_c   1.000
_cell.angle_alpha   90.00
_cell.angle_beta   90.00
_cell.angle_gamma   90.00
#
_symmetry.space_group_name_H-M   'P 1'
#
loop_
_entity.id
_entity.type
_entity.pdbx_description
1 polymer ?
#
loop_
_entity_poly.entity_id
_entity_poly.type
_entity_poly.pdbx_seq_one_letter_code
_entity_poly.pdbx_strand_id
1 'polypeptide(L)'
;MGRLKPGIGASEAQAEIFTLMQQLRASNSAFDERCGASVTPAIGVSGNRKYIWMQVRLLATTAGILLLIVCANLGGLLVARGTARAGEIAMRLALGAGPGRIVRQVLTESLLLALFGGTAGFLLSTWTSRLLVSFYSVDDEGYKRFF
;
A
#
# COMPACT_ATOMS: atom_id res chain seq x y z
N MET A 1 2.03 -24.22 -14.45
CA MET A 1 2.26 -24.18 -12.98
C MET A 1 2.58 -25.59 -12.52
N GLY A 2 3.79 -25.85 -12.02
CA GLY A 2 4.23 -27.19 -11.60
C GLY A 2 4.82 -27.16 -10.18
N ARG A 3 4.65 -28.24 -9.41
CA ARG A 3 5.22 -28.35 -8.06
C ARG A 3 6.63 -28.93 -8.14
N LEU A 4 7.60 -28.24 -7.53
CA LEU A 4 8.97 -28.76 -7.42
C LEU A 4 9.00 -29.99 -6.50
N LYS A 5 9.90 -30.93 -6.82
CA LYS A 5 10.20 -32.09 -5.96
C LYS A 5 10.84 -31.57 -4.65
N PRO A 6 10.44 -32.09 -3.47
CA PRO A 6 10.99 -31.63 -2.19
C PRO A 6 12.50 -31.89 -2.13
N GLY A 7 13.27 -30.86 -1.75
CA GLY A 7 14.73 -30.92 -1.60
C GLY A 7 15.56 -30.33 -2.75
N ILE A 8 14.94 -29.95 -3.87
CA ILE A 8 15.64 -29.31 -5.00
C ILE A 8 15.67 -27.79 -4.81
N GLY A 9 16.87 -27.20 -4.87
CA GLY A 9 17.05 -25.75 -4.82
C GLY A 9 16.60 -25.07 -6.12
N ALA A 10 16.12 -23.82 -6.03
CA ALA A 10 15.62 -23.08 -7.19
C ALA A 10 16.66 -22.95 -8.33
N SER A 11 17.95 -22.88 -8.00
CA SER A 11 19.06 -22.83 -8.97
C SER A 11 19.26 -24.14 -9.73
N GLU A 12 19.07 -25.27 -9.07
CA GLU A 12 19.22 -26.61 -9.66
C GLU A 12 18.03 -26.92 -10.57
N ALA A 13 16.81 -26.56 -10.14
CA ALA A 13 15.61 -26.65 -10.96
C ALA A 13 15.69 -25.75 -12.21
N GLN A 14 16.30 -24.57 -12.10
CA GLN A 14 16.50 -23.67 -13.25
C GLN A 14 17.47 -24.29 -14.27
N ALA A 15 18.53 -24.95 -13.81
CA ALA A 15 19.49 -25.62 -14.70
C ALA A 15 18.87 -26.82 -15.41
N GLU A 16 18.07 -27.63 -14.72
CA GLU A 16 17.34 -28.78 -15.29
C GLU A 16 16.27 -28.34 -16.29
N ILE A 17 15.52 -27.27 -15.99
CA ILE A 17 14.55 -26.71 -16.94
C ILE A 17 15.24 -26.13 -18.17
N PHE A 18 16.41 -25.51 -18.01
CA PHE A 18 17.18 -24.99 -19.15
C PHE A 18 17.63 -26.12 -20.09
N THR A 19 18.14 -27.22 -19.55
CA THR A 19 18.56 -28.37 -20.37
C THR A 19 17.37 -29.07 -21.03
N LEU A 20 16.26 -29.25 -20.32
CA LEU A 20 15.02 -29.79 -20.88
C LEU A 20 14.46 -28.90 -22.00
N MET A 21 14.50 -27.56 -21.83
CA MET A 21 14.07 -26.63 -22.87
C MET A 21 14.97 -26.68 -24.11
N GLN A 22 16.29 -26.82 -23.96
CA GLN A 22 17.19 -27.00 -25.10
C GLN A 22 16.90 -28.29 -25.87
N GLN A 23 16.64 -29.40 -25.16
CA GLN A 23 16.27 -30.67 -25.79
C GLN A 23 14.92 -30.59 -26.50
N LEU A 24 13.92 -29.95 -25.88
CA LEU A 24 12.61 -29.74 -26.48
C LEU A 24 12.70 -28.92 -27.77
N ARG A 25 13.46 -27.81 -27.75
CA ARG A 25 13.69 -26.97 -28.95
C ARG A 25 14.37 -27.75 -30.08
N ALA A 26 15.34 -28.59 -29.75
CA ALA A 26 16.02 -29.43 -30.74
C ALA A 26 15.09 -30.47 -31.38
N SER A 27 14.08 -30.95 -30.63
CA SER A 27 13.14 -31.98 -31.09
C SER A 27 11.85 -31.45 -31.72
N ASN A 28 11.48 -30.19 -31.47
CA ASN A 28 10.20 -29.63 -31.89
C ASN A 28 10.35 -28.16 -32.33
N SER A 29 10.28 -27.92 -33.64
CA SER A 29 10.42 -26.59 -34.26
C SER A 29 9.26 -25.63 -33.99
N ALA A 30 8.17 -26.11 -33.36
CA ALA A 30 7.08 -25.26 -32.88
C ALA A 30 7.47 -24.39 -31.67
N PHE A 31 8.57 -24.72 -30.97
CA PHE A 31 9.08 -23.92 -29.86
C PHE A 31 10.11 -22.91 -30.36
N ASP A 32 9.66 -21.66 -30.51
CA ASP A 32 10.48 -20.51 -30.90
C ASP A 32 11.62 -20.24 -29.89
N GLU A 33 12.74 -19.66 -30.34
CA GLU A 33 13.89 -19.31 -29.50
C GLU A 33 13.52 -18.35 -28.36
N ARG A 34 12.42 -17.61 -28.54
CA ARG A 34 11.85 -16.65 -27.58
C ARG A 34 11.13 -17.31 -26.40
N CYS A 35 10.76 -18.58 -26.49
CA CYS A 35 10.11 -19.30 -25.40
C CYS A 35 11.13 -19.73 -24.34
N GLY A 36 11.34 -18.91 -23.31
CA GLY A 36 12.12 -19.25 -22.13
C GLY A 36 11.25 -19.74 -20.98
N ALA A 37 11.72 -20.75 -20.22
CA ALA A 37 11.13 -21.12 -18.95
C ALA A 37 11.99 -20.56 -17.80
N SER A 38 11.34 -19.84 -16.88
CA SER A 38 11.97 -19.31 -15.67
C SER A 38 11.28 -19.88 -14.44
N VAL A 39 12.08 -20.37 -13.49
CA VAL A 39 11.63 -20.91 -12.22
C VAL A 39 11.56 -19.77 -11.23
N THR A 40 10.38 -19.19 -11.09
CA THR A 40 10.10 -18.22 -10.03
C THR A 40 9.37 -18.92 -8.89
N PRO A 41 9.69 -18.59 -7.63
CA PRO A 41 8.91 -19.09 -6.51
C PRO A 41 7.45 -18.65 -6.67
N ALA A 42 6.51 -19.59 -6.54
CA ALA A 42 5.07 -19.34 -6.66
C ALA A 42 4.48 -18.46 -5.53
N ILE A 43 5.35 -17.94 -4.66
CA ILE A 43 5.02 -16.99 -3.62
C ILE A 43 5.23 -15.62 -4.28
N GLY A 44 4.15 -14.87 -4.49
CA GLY A 44 4.02 -13.69 -5.38
C GLY A 44 4.89 -12.47 -5.08
N VAL A 45 6.13 -12.65 -4.66
CA VAL A 45 7.12 -11.61 -4.42
C VAL A 45 8.50 -12.15 -4.81
N SER A 46 8.77 -12.24 -6.12
CA SER A 46 10.11 -12.51 -6.65
C SER A 46 10.96 -11.23 -6.77
N GLY A 47 10.44 -10.09 -6.33
CA GLY A 47 11.14 -8.81 -6.34
C GLY A 47 12.18 -8.70 -5.23
N ASN A 48 13.36 -8.19 -5.59
CA ASN A 48 14.48 -7.93 -4.70
C ASN A 48 14.00 -7.23 -3.40
N ARG A 49 13.98 -8.01 -2.31
CA ARG A 49 13.34 -7.71 -1.01
C ARG A 49 13.64 -6.29 -0.53
N LYS A 50 14.84 -5.77 -0.82
CA LYS A 50 15.25 -4.39 -0.51
C LYS A 50 14.33 -3.31 -1.10
N TYR A 51 13.87 -3.46 -2.34
CA TYR A 51 13.02 -2.45 -2.98
C TYR A 51 11.63 -2.37 -2.35
N ILE A 52 11.07 -3.52 -1.95
CA ILE A 52 9.75 -3.56 -1.30
C ILE A 52 9.82 -2.87 0.05
N TRP A 53 10.85 -3.17 0.84
CA TRP A 53 11.06 -2.48 2.11
C TRP A 53 11.34 -0.98 1.95
N MET A 54 11.94 -0.56 0.83
CA MET A 54 12.14 0.86 0.53
C MET A 54 10.81 1.55 0.18
N GLN A 55 9.99 0.93 -0.67
CA GLN A 55 8.70 1.50 -1.04
C GLN A 55 7.73 1.58 0.14
N VAL A 56 7.63 0.51 0.94
CA VAL A 56 6.81 0.53 2.16
C VAL A 56 7.27 1.63 3.12
N ARG A 57 8.58 1.82 3.27
CA ARG A 57 9.13 2.91 4.10
C ARG A 57 8.79 4.29 3.55
N LEU A 58 8.86 4.50 2.23
CA LEU A 58 8.48 5.77 1.62
C LEU A 58 7.00 6.07 1.87
N LEU A 59 6.12 5.12 1.56
CA LEU A 59 4.67 5.29 1.77
C LEU A 59 4.34 5.55 3.24
N ALA A 60 4.93 4.79 4.17
CA ALA A 60 4.72 4.97 5.60
C ALA A 60 5.20 6.35 6.08
N THR A 61 6.37 6.80 5.61
CA THR A 61 6.91 8.12 5.95
C THR A 61 6.01 9.24 5.44
N THR A 62 5.57 9.17 4.17
CA THR A 62 4.65 10.16 3.60
C THR A 62 3.33 10.20 4.34
N ALA A 63 2.73 9.04 4.64
CA ALA A 63 1.50 8.95 5.42
C ALA A 63 1.67 9.54 6.83
N GLY A 64 2.80 9.26 7.49
CA GLY A 64 3.13 9.82 8.80
C GLY A 64 3.25 11.35 8.79
N ILE A 65 3.91 11.91 7.78
CA ILE A 65 4.02 13.37 7.61
C ILE A 65 2.65 14.00 7.39
N LEU A 66 1.82 13.43 6.52
CA LEU A 66 0.47 13.92 6.27
C LEU A 66 -0.39 13.88 7.54
N LEU A 67 -0.30 12.80 8.33
CA LEU A 67 -0.98 12.70 9.61
C LEU A 67 -0.52 13.82 10.57
N LEU A 68 0.78 14.07 10.67
CA LEU A 68 1.32 15.15 11.51
C LEU A 68 0.83 16.53 11.06
N ILE A 69 0.77 16.81 9.76
CA ILE A 69 0.25 18.07 9.22
C ILE A 69 -1.21 18.24 9.62
N VAL A 70 -2.04 17.20 9.46
CA VAL A 70 -3.45 17.23 9.86
C VAL A 70 -3.59 17.46 11.37
N CYS A 71 -2.80 16.76 12.19
CA CYS A 71 -2.80 16.93 13.65
C CYS A 71 -2.36 18.34 14.08
N ALA A 72 -1.33 18.90 13.43
CA ALA A 72 -0.85 20.26 13.71
C ALA A 72 -1.90 21.31 13.34
N ASN A 73 -2.57 21.15 12.20
CA ASN A 73 -3.65 22.04 11.77
C ASN A 73 -4.85 21.97 12.73
N LEU A 74 -5.20 20.77 13.21
CA LEU A 74 -6.20 20.58 14.27
C LEU A 74 -5.80 21.27 15.57
N GLY A 75 -4.55 21.11 15.99
CA GLY A 75 -3.99 21.79 17.16
C GLY A 75 -4.09 23.32 17.02
N GLY A 76 -3.71 23.86 15.87
CA GLY A 76 -3.85 25.29 15.56
C GLY A 76 -5.31 25.76 15.58
N LEU A 77 -6.23 24.96 15.04
CA LEU A 77 -7.67 25.24 15.07
C LEU A 77 -8.23 25.22 16.50
N LEU A 78 -7.76 24.30 17.34
CA LEU A 78 -8.11 24.23 18.77
C LEU A 78 -7.63 25.48 19.52
N VAL A 79 -6.40 25.92 19.25
CA VAL A 79 -5.84 27.15 19.83
C VAL A 79 -6.64 28.38 19.37
N ALA A 80 -6.94 28.50 18.07
CA ALA A 80 -7.72 29.61 17.52
C ALA A 80 -9.18 29.64 18.02
N ARG A 81 -9.83 28.49 18.20
CA ARG A 81 -11.17 28.40 18.81
C ARG A 81 -11.13 28.70 20.31
N GLY A 82 -10.04 28.33 20.98
CA GLY A 82 -9.78 28.64 22.38
C GLY A 82 -9.58 30.14 22.62
N THR A 83 -8.85 30.82 21.74
CA THR A 83 -8.64 32.27 21.82
C THR A 83 -9.92 33.05 21.51
N ALA A 84 -10.73 32.61 20.53
CA ALA A 84 -12.03 33.23 20.21
C ALA A 84 -13.07 33.14 21.34
N ARG A 85 -12.93 32.16 22.26
CA ARG A 85 -13.79 32.00 23.45
C ARG A 85 -13.06 32.28 24.76
N ALA A 86 -11.87 32.87 24.69
CA ALA A 86 -11.02 33.12 25.85
C ALA A 86 -11.70 34.00 26.91
N GLY A 87 -12.59 34.92 26.50
CA GLY A 87 -13.36 35.75 27.43
C GLY A 87 -14.33 34.96 28.32
N GLU A 88 -15.11 34.03 27.74
CA GLU A 88 -16.01 33.16 28.51
C GLU A 88 -15.25 32.14 29.36
N ILE A 89 -14.10 31.65 28.86
CA ILE A 89 -13.23 30.71 29.57
C ILE A 89 -12.54 31.40 30.76
N ALA A 90 -12.09 32.65 30.62
CA ALA A 90 -11.51 33.43 31.72
C ALA A 90 -12.54 33.74 32.81
N MET A 91 -13.78 34.10 32.44
CA MET A 91 -14.89 34.27 33.40
C MET A 91 -15.26 32.95 34.09
N ARG A 92 -15.29 31.82 33.36
CA ARG A 92 -15.54 30.51 33.96
C ARG A 92 -14.39 30.00 34.81
N LEU A 93 -13.13 30.29 34.48
CA LEU A 93 -11.97 29.98 35.33
C LEU A 93 -12.01 30.79 36.63
N ALA A 94 -12.40 32.07 36.56
CA ALA A 94 -12.64 32.89 37.75
C ALA A 94 -13.78 32.34 38.63
N LEU A 95 -14.71 31.55 38.04
CA LEU A 95 -15.80 30.84 38.72
C LEU A 95 -15.53 29.34 38.94
N GLY A 96 -14.36 28.81 38.56
CA GLY A 96 -13.96 27.40 38.75
C GLY A 96 -14.46 26.37 37.71
N ALA A 97 -15.10 26.75 36.61
CA ALA A 97 -15.66 25.83 35.59
C ALA A 97 -14.75 25.65 34.35
N GLY A 98 -14.38 24.40 34.02
CA GLY A 98 -13.25 24.09 33.14
C GLY A 98 -13.49 24.10 31.61
N PRO A 99 -12.44 24.38 30.79
CA PRO A 99 -12.47 24.50 29.32
C PRO A 99 -12.66 23.20 28.52
N GLY A 100 -12.98 22.07 29.17
CA GLY A 100 -12.92 20.74 28.54
C GLY A 100 -13.93 20.45 27.42
N ARG A 101 -15.03 21.20 27.31
CA ARG A 101 -16.13 20.89 26.37
C ARG A 101 -15.78 21.16 24.91
N ILE A 102 -15.01 22.22 24.63
CA ILE A 102 -14.60 22.60 23.26
C ILE A 102 -13.55 21.63 22.73
N VAL A 103 -12.58 21.26 23.58
CA VAL A 103 -11.55 20.26 23.26
C VAL A 103 -12.22 18.92 22.94
N ARG A 104 -13.18 18.49 23.77
CA ARG A 104 -13.94 17.26 23.52
C ARG A 104 -14.70 17.30 22.19
N GLN A 105 -15.39 18.39 21.89
CA GLN A 105 -16.19 18.51 20.67
C GLN A 105 -15.33 18.41 19.41
N VAL A 106 -14.21 19.14 19.35
CA VAL A 106 -13.31 19.10 18.19
C VAL A 106 -12.59 17.77 18.09
N LEU A 107 -12.19 17.15 19.22
CA LEU A 107 -11.67 15.79 19.22
C LEU A 107 -12.69 14.81 18.65
N THR A 108 -13.95 14.87 19.06
CA THR A 108 -15.00 13.98 18.53
C THR A 108 -15.28 14.23 17.06
N GLU A 109 -15.33 15.50 16.62
CA GLU A 109 -15.55 15.88 15.22
C GLU A 109 -14.40 15.38 14.33
N SER A 110 -13.17 15.52 14.84
CA SER A 110 -11.94 15.03 14.19
C SER A 110 -11.88 13.50 14.14
N LEU A 111 -12.28 12.82 15.22
CA LEU A 111 -12.31 11.36 15.27
C LEU A 111 -13.33 10.81 14.27
N LEU A 112 -14.51 11.45 14.18
CA LEU A 112 -15.53 11.10 13.20
C LEU A 112 -15.03 11.33 11.78
N LEU A 113 -14.42 12.49 11.50
CA LEU A 113 -13.82 12.77 10.18
C LEU A 113 -12.70 11.78 9.83
N ALA A 114 -11.85 11.40 10.79
CA ALA A 114 -10.79 10.42 10.59
C ALA A 114 -11.37 9.02 10.32
N LEU A 115 -12.42 8.62 11.03
CA LEU A 115 -13.12 7.35 10.79
C LEU A 115 -13.80 7.34 9.41
N PHE A 116 -14.49 8.41 9.03
CA PHE A 116 -15.10 8.51 7.70
C PHE A 116 -14.05 8.54 6.59
N GLY A 117 -12.96 9.30 6.76
CA GLY A 117 -11.86 9.32 5.79
C GLY A 117 -11.16 7.97 5.67
N GLY A 118 -10.93 7.28 6.79
CA GLY A 118 -10.31 5.96 6.81
C GLY A 118 -11.20 4.88 6.19
N THR A 119 -12.48 4.86 6.51
CA THR A 119 -13.45 3.93 5.91
C THR A 119 -13.65 4.18 4.42
N ALA A 120 -13.82 5.45 4.02
CA ALA A 120 -13.91 5.82 2.60
C ALA A 120 -12.63 5.46 1.84
N GLY A 121 -11.46 5.75 2.40
CA GLY A 121 -10.16 5.39 1.80
C GLY A 121 -9.97 3.88 1.67
N PHE A 122 -10.36 3.10 2.68
CA PHE A 122 -10.33 1.63 2.63
C PHE A 122 -11.25 1.09 1.54
N LEU A 123 -12.49 1.59 1.47
CA LEU A 123 -13.44 1.23 0.41
C LEU A 123 -12.86 1.58 -0.97
N LEU A 124 -12.33 2.79 -1.14
CA LEU A 124 -11.69 3.22 -2.38
C LEU A 124 -10.49 2.34 -2.75
N SER A 125 -9.69 1.92 -1.76
CA SER A 125 -8.57 1.01 -1.98
C SER A 125 -9.05 -0.34 -2.51
N THR A 126 -10.08 -0.93 -1.91
CA THR A 126 -10.64 -2.20 -2.41
C THR A 126 -11.24 -2.06 -3.81
N TRP A 127 -11.90 -0.93 -4.09
CA TRP A 127 -12.44 -0.61 -5.40
C TRP A 127 -11.35 -0.44 -6.44
N THR A 128 -10.31 0.34 -6.12
CA THR A 128 -9.19 0.63 -7.00
C THR A 128 -8.36 -0.62 -7.26
N SER A 129 -8.14 -1.49 -6.27
CA SER A 129 -7.46 -2.77 -6.49
C SER A 129 -8.25 -3.68 -7.43
N ARG A 130 -9.58 -3.72 -7.31
CA ARG A 130 -10.44 -4.47 -8.24
C ARG A 130 -10.40 -3.89 -9.65
N LEU A 131 -10.43 -2.56 -9.77
CA LEU A 131 -10.28 -1.87 -11.06
C LEU A 131 -8.90 -2.11 -11.66
N LEU A 132 -7.82 -1.99 -10.88
CA LEU A 132 -6.45 -2.26 -11.33
C LEU A 132 -6.29 -3.70 -11.83
N VAL A 133 -6.82 -4.69 -11.12
CA VAL A 133 -6.77 -6.09 -11.58
C VAL A 133 -7.60 -6.27 -12.85
N SER A 134 -8.77 -5.62 -12.95
CA SER A 134 -9.61 -5.65 -14.15
C SER A 134 -8.98 -4.91 -15.34
N PHE A 135 -8.20 -3.86 -15.11
CA PHE A 135 -7.47 -3.11 -16.14
C PHE A 135 -6.17 -3.82 -16.54
N TYR A 136 -5.53 -4.56 -15.62
CA TYR A 136 -4.28 -5.29 -15.88
C TYR A 136 -4.53 -6.70 -16.42
N SER A 137 -5.77 -7.22 -16.41
CA SER A 137 -6.12 -8.54 -16.95
C SER A 137 -6.34 -8.57 -18.47
N VAL A 138 -5.67 -7.71 -19.24
CA VAL A 138 -5.61 -7.80 -20.70
C VAL A 138 -4.15 -7.83 -21.12
N ASP A 139 -3.60 -9.05 -21.14
CA ASP A 139 -2.96 -9.68 -22.30
C ASP A 139 -2.31 -10.99 -21.85
N ASP A 140 -2.86 -12.13 -22.30
CA ASP A 140 -2.28 -13.47 -22.17
C ASP A 140 -0.91 -13.60 -22.90
N GLU A 141 -0.45 -12.55 -23.58
CA GLU A 141 0.78 -12.53 -24.39
C GLU A 141 1.95 -11.70 -23.80
N GLY A 142 1.83 -11.13 -22.59
CA GLY A 142 2.99 -10.61 -21.87
C GLY A 142 3.79 -9.49 -22.55
N TYR A 143 3.20 -8.73 -23.48
CA TYR A 143 3.87 -7.57 -24.07
C TYR A 143 3.56 -6.28 -23.32
N LYS A 144 4.62 -5.67 -22.77
CA LYS A 144 4.58 -4.27 -22.33
C LYS A 144 4.47 -3.36 -23.54
N ARG A 145 3.27 -2.86 -23.83
CA ARG A 145 3.11 -1.64 -24.64
C ARG A 145 3.54 -0.45 -23.78
N PHE A 146 4.82 -0.10 -23.86
CA PHE A 146 5.21 1.29 -23.68
C PHE A 146 4.85 2.04 -24.97
N PHE A 147 4.48 3.32 -24.83
CA PHE A 147 4.73 4.27 -25.90
C PHE A 147 6.22 4.22 -26.29
#